data_AF-A0A7W1QN40-F1
#
_entry.id   AF-A0A7W1QN40-F1
#
_cell.length_a   1.000
_cell.length_b   1.000
_cell.length_c   1.000
_cell.angle_alpha   90.00
_cell.angle_beta   90.00
_cell.angle_gamma   90.00
#
_symmetry.space_group_name_H-M   'P 1'
#
loop_
_entity.id
_entity.type
_entity.pdbx_description
1 polymer ?
#
loop_
_entity_poly.entity_id
_entity_poly.type
_entity_poly.pdbx_seq_one_letter_code
_entity_poly.pdbx_strand_id
1 'polypeptide(L)'
;MKAHEIFLHMSSATAGEVFLFLQKEEKAVYKAAVQGLANQRNLRSVFIERKPPNERFPWMKEALGRPISDTLATHLLQAWLLGAHKGMLNDFFDALEIAHEEDGTVEELPASPPKEKIAPAVDKLLAEYPAETVAVYL
;
A
#
# COMPACT_ATOMS: atom_id res chain seq x y z
N MET A 1 12.28 -1.70 5.07
CA MET A 1 11.87 -0.31 4.75
C MET A 1 10.63 0.00 5.58
N LYS A 2 10.50 1.22 6.11
CA LYS A 2 9.31 1.68 6.82
C LYS A 2 8.27 2.23 5.84
N ALA A 3 6.99 2.26 6.23
CA ALA A 3 5.91 2.64 5.32
C ALA A 3 6.03 4.08 4.80
N HIS A 4 6.49 5.01 5.64
CA HIS A 4 6.75 6.37 5.16
C HIS A 4 7.88 6.43 4.12
N GLU A 5 8.91 5.58 4.23
CA GLU A 5 9.98 5.50 3.22
C GLU A 5 9.44 4.96 1.89
N ILE A 6 8.48 4.03 1.93
CA ILE A 6 7.79 3.55 0.72
C ILE A 6 7.09 4.71 0.03
N PHE A 7 6.27 5.53 0.72
CA PHE A 7 5.63 6.71 0.10
C PHE A 7 6.62 7.77 -0.37
N LEU A 8 7.77 7.90 0.30
CA LEU A 8 8.84 8.80 -0.10
C LEU A 8 9.41 8.41 -1.46
N HIS A 9 9.68 7.11 -1.67
CA HIS A 9 10.30 6.58 -2.89
C HIS A 9 9.33 6.20 -4.01
N MET A 10 8.06 5.95 -3.67
CA MET A 10 6.99 5.68 -4.63
C MET A 10 6.83 6.83 -5.63
N SER A 11 6.43 6.53 -6.85
CA SER A 11 6.08 7.48 -7.89
C SER A 11 4.77 8.21 -7.55
N SER A 12 4.56 9.39 -8.15
CA SER A 12 3.29 10.10 -7.95
C SER A 12 2.11 9.40 -8.63
N ALA A 13 2.38 8.59 -9.65
CA ALA A 13 1.37 7.80 -10.35
C ALA A 13 0.82 6.70 -9.45
N THR A 14 1.68 5.85 -8.90
CA THR A 14 1.29 4.77 -7.97
C THR A 14 0.64 5.32 -6.70
N ALA A 15 1.17 6.40 -6.13
CA ALA A 15 0.52 7.07 -5.00
C ALA A 15 -0.89 7.54 -5.36
N GLY A 16 -1.09 8.06 -6.57
CA GLY A 16 -2.39 8.42 -7.10
C GLY A 16 -3.34 7.23 -7.18
N GLU A 17 -2.88 6.07 -7.67
CA GLU A 17 -3.65 4.83 -7.72
C GLU A 17 -4.09 4.37 -6.32
N VAL A 18 -3.17 4.40 -5.34
CA VAL A 18 -3.48 4.12 -3.93
C VAL A 18 -4.63 5.01 -3.45
N PHE A 19 -4.52 6.33 -3.65
CA PHE A 19 -5.53 7.26 -3.17
C PHE A 19 -6.86 7.14 -3.91
N LEU A 20 -6.84 6.84 -5.22
CA LEU A 20 -8.06 6.61 -6.00
C LEU A 20 -8.79 5.35 -5.55
N PHE A 21 -8.06 4.25 -5.35
CA PHE A 21 -8.61 3.02 -4.82
C PHE A 21 -9.27 3.26 -3.46
N LEU A 22 -8.55 3.88 -2.52
CA LEU A 22 -9.08 4.12 -1.18
C LEU A 22 -10.26 5.10 -1.19
N GLN A 23 -10.23 6.12 -2.05
CA GLN A 23 -11.36 7.04 -2.17
C GLN A 23 -12.63 6.34 -2.69
N LYS A 24 -12.48 5.32 -3.52
CA LYS A 24 -13.59 4.60 -4.15
C LYS A 24 -14.10 3.46 -3.27
N GLU A 25 -13.21 2.57 -2.87
CA GLU A 25 -13.51 1.30 -2.20
C GLU A 25 -13.42 1.42 -0.66
N GLU A 26 -12.46 2.19 -0.14
CA GLU A 26 -12.17 2.31 1.31
C GLU A 26 -12.38 3.73 1.87
N LYS A 27 -13.58 4.29 1.64
CA LYS A 27 -13.88 5.71 1.92
C LYS A 27 -13.58 6.14 3.36
N ALA A 28 -13.82 5.26 4.33
CA ALA A 28 -13.56 5.54 5.74
C ALA A 28 -12.06 5.69 6.01
N VAL A 29 -11.24 4.78 5.48
CA VAL A 29 -9.76 4.82 5.56
C VAL A 29 -9.24 6.08 4.88
N TYR A 30 -9.75 6.40 3.69
CA TYR A 30 -9.36 7.61 2.96
C TYR A 30 -9.61 8.90 3.76
N LYS A 31 -10.82 9.06 4.32
CA LYS A 31 -11.17 10.23 5.13
C LYS A 31 -10.36 10.33 6.41
N ALA A 32 -10.17 9.20 7.10
CA ALA A 32 -9.34 9.14 8.30
C ALA A 32 -7.90 9.58 8.02
N ALA A 33 -7.35 9.17 6.87
CA ALA A 33 -6.03 9.60 6.45
C ALA A 33 -5.92 11.09 6.15
N VAL A 34 -6.87 11.64 5.39
CA VAL A 34 -6.91 13.09 5.14
C VAL A 34 -7.02 13.87 6.46
N GLN A 35 -7.83 13.39 7.41
CA GLN A 35 -7.95 13.98 8.74
C GLN A 35 -6.64 13.90 9.54
N GLY A 36 -5.98 12.73 9.56
CA GLY A 36 -4.72 12.52 10.25
C GLY A 36 -3.62 13.45 9.73
N LEU A 37 -3.45 13.51 8.41
CA LEU A 37 -2.47 14.39 7.76
C LEU A 37 -2.77 15.87 7.99
N ALA A 38 -4.05 16.27 7.99
CA ALA A 38 -4.45 17.64 8.28
C ALA A 38 -4.12 18.02 9.73
N ASN A 39 -4.41 17.14 10.70
CA ASN A 39 -4.14 17.36 12.12
C ASN A 39 -2.66 17.55 12.40
N GLN A 40 -1.77 16.77 11.75
CA GLN A 40 -0.31 16.94 11.88
C GLN A 40 0.18 18.35 11.50
N ARG A 41 -0.59 19.09 10.71
CA ARG A 41 -0.27 20.46 10.28
C ARG A 41 -1.22 21.52 10.86
N ASN A 42 -2.04 21.16 11.85
CA ASN A 42 -3.08 22.02 12.43
C ASN A 42 -4.04 22.62 11.37
N LEU A 43 -4.33 21.85 10.32
CA LEU A 43 -5.24 22.21 9.24
C LEU A 43 -6.61 21.56 9.47
N ARG A 44 -7.67 22.14 8.88
CA ARG A 44 -8.97 21.48 8.79
C ARG A 44 -9.02 20.58 7.55
N SER A 45 -9.34 19.30 7.76
CA SER A 45 -9.47 18.26 6.72
C SER A 45 -10.39 18.68 5.56
N VAL A 46 -11.51 19.34 5.87
CA VAL A 46 -12.48 19.81 4.85
C VAL A 46 -11.85 20.69 3.76
N PHE A 47 -10.82 21.47 4.08
CA PHE A 47 -10.13 22.28 3.08
C PHE A 47 -9.24 21.44 2.18
N ILE A 48 -8.66 20.37 2.70
CA ILE A 48 -7.88 19.40 1.93
C ILE A 48 -8.80 18.58 1.04
N GLU A 49 -9.93 18.11 1.56
CA GLU A 49 -10.91 17.32 0.79
C GLU A 49 -11.46 18.06 -0.41
N ARG A 50 -11.64 19.38 -0.31
CA ARG A 50 -12.13 20.23 -1.41
C ARG A 50 -11.11 20.48 -2.51
N LYS A 51 -9.83 20.21 -2.27
CA LYS A 51 -8.79 20.38 -3.29
C LYS A 51 -8.96 19.35 -4.41
N PRO A 52 -8.71 19.74 -5.67
CA PRO A 52 -8.73 18.80 -6.77
C PRO A 52 -7.61 17.74 -6.59
N PRO A 53 -7.80 16.50 -7.11
CA PRO A 53 -6.84 15.40 -6.92
C PRO A 53 -5.39 15.72 -7.34
N ASN A 54 -5.22 16.51 -8.41
CA ASN A 54 -3.91 16.95 -8.91
C ASN A 54 -3.11 17.81 -7.92
N GLU A 55 -3.78 18.53 -7.01
CA GLU A 55 -3.13 19.24 -5.90
C GLU A 55 -3.06 18.40 -4.63
N ARG A 56 -4.13 17.65 -4.36
CA ARG A 56 -4.32 16.93 -3.12
C ARG A 56 -3.40 15.72 -3.01
N PHE A 57 -3.28 14.90 -4.05
CA PHE A 57 -2.51 13.66 -4.02
C PHE A 57 -1.00 13.88 -3.86
N PRO A 58 -0.36 14.83 -4.57
CA PRO A 58 1.05 15.14 -4.34
C PRO A 58 1.30 15.58 -2.89
N TRP A 59 0.43 16.43 -2.33
CA TRP A 59 0.54 16.84 -0.93
C TRP A 59 0.38 15.66 0.04
N MET A 60 -0.60 14.77 -0.19
CA MET A 60 -0.80 13.59 0.64
C MET A 60 0.42 12.66 0.60
N LYS A 61 0.96 12.40 -0.60
CA LYS A 61 2.19 11.61 -0.78
C LYS A 61 3.36 12.22 -0.01
N GLU A 62 3.62 13.51 -0.17
CA GLU A 62 4.71 14.20 0.54
C GLU A 62 4.52 14.17 2.06
N ALA A 63 3.28 14.29 2.54
CA ALA A 63 2.98 14.23 3.96
C ALA A 63 3.13 12.81 4.53
N LEU A 64 2.75 11.77 3.76
CA LEU A 64 2.92 10.36 4.12
C LEU A 64 4.38 9.92 4.06
N GLY A 65 5.21 10.56 3.22
CA GLY A 65 6.65 10.34 3.15
C GLY A 65 7.44 10.76 4.39
N ARG A 66 6.78 11.31 5.42
CA ARG A 66 7.43 11.82 6.64
C ARG A 66 7.38 10.77 7.75
N PRO A 67 8.44 10.64 8.57
CA PRO A 67 8.47 9.67 9.67
C PRO A 67 7.29 9.76 10.65
N ILE A 68 6.76 10.97 10.88
CA ILE A 68 5.59 11.19 11.76
C ILE A 68 4.31 10.52 11.24
N SER A 69 4.26 10.22 9.95
CA SER A 69 3.11 9.63 9.27
C SER A 69 3.22 8.12 9.11
N ASP A 70 4.27 7.49 9.67
CA ASP A 70 4.57 6.08 9.42
C ASP A 70 3.40 5.14 9.71
N THR A 71 2.74 5.29 10.87
CA THR A 71 1.57 4.50 11.22
C THR A 71 0.42 4.68 10.22
N LEU A 72 0.19 5.93 9.78
CA LEU A 72 -0.87 6.22 8.83
C LEU A 72 -0.54 5.67 7.43
N ALA A 73 0.71 5.79 7.00
CA ALA A 73 1.24 5.19 5.80
C ALA A 73 1.06 3.67 5.82
N THR A 74 1.38 3.00 6.93
CA THR A 74 1.19 1.55 7.10
C THR A 74 -0.27 1.16 6.90
N HIS A 75 -1.22 1.84 7.55
CA HIS A 75 -2.64 1.51 7.41
C HIS A 75 -3.14 1.70 5.98
N LEU A 76 -2.69 2.76 5.28
CA LEU A 76 -3.06 3.02 3.89
C LEU A 76 -2.53 1.94 2.95
N LEU A 77 -1.26 1.55 3.10
CA LEU A 77 -0.65 0.49 2.29
C LEU A 77 -1.34 -0.84 2.56
N GLN A 78 -1.63 -1.19 3.82
CA GLN A 78 -2.35 -2.42 4.15
C GLN A 78 -3.73 -2.46 3.48
N ALA A 79 -4.51 -1.38 3.58
CA ALA A 79 -5.83 -1.31 2.96
C ALA A 79 -5.76 -1.40 1.43
N TRP A 80 -4.74 -0.79 0.81
CA TRP A 80 -4.56 -0.86 -0.64
C TRP A 80 -4.07 -2.22 -1.12
N LEU A 81 -3.05 -2.81 -0.47
CA LEU A 81 -2.48 -4.09 -0.86
C LEU A 81 -3.46 -5.24 -0.64
N LEU A 82 -4.12 -5.28 0.52
CA LEU A 82 -5.15 -6.28 0.82
C LEU A 82 -6.46 -6.00 0.09
N GLY A 83 -6.70 -4.79 -0.42
CA GLY A 83 -7.93 -4.48 -1.14
C GLY A 83 -7.80 -4.71 -2.64
N ALA A 84 -6.79 -4.10 -3.25
CA ALA A 84 -6.59 -4.06 -4.70
C ALA A 84 -5.69 -5.19 -5.23
N HIS A 85 -4.81 -5.75 -4.38
CA HIS A 85 -3.73 -6.65 -4.81
C HIS A 85 -3.76 -8.02 -4.11
N LYS A 86 -4.95 -8.48 -3.66
CA LYS A 86 -5.10 -9.83 -3.10
C LYS A 86 -4.61 -10.93 -4.03
N GLY A 87 -4.87 -10.80 -5.33
CA GLY A 87 -4.39 -11.78 -6.33
C GLY A 87 -2.87 -11.91 -6.33
N MET A 88 -2.15 -10.79 -6.23
CA MET A 88 -0.69 -10.78 -6.17
C MET A 88 -0.15 -11.47 -4.90
N LEU A 89 -0.86 -11.32 -3.78
CA LEU A 89 -0.51 -12.04 -2.54
C LEU A 89 -0.71 -13.55 -2.70
N ASN A 90 -1.83 -13.96 -3.28
CA ASN A 90 -2.11 -15.37 -3.53
C ASN A 90 -1.08 -15.97 -4.49
N ASP A 91 -0.76 -15.28 -5.59
CA ASP A 91 0.27 -15.73 -6.55
C ASP A 91 1.66 -15.88 -5.91
N PHE A 92 1.98 -15.01 -4.94
CA PHE A 92 3.21 -15.11 -4.16
C PHE A 92 3.22 -16.34 -3.25
N PHE A 93 2.12 -16.61 -2.54
CA PHE A 93 2.00 -17.79 -1.69
C PHE A 93 1.99 -19.09 -2.51
N ASP A 94 1.29 -19.12 -3.65
CA ASP A 94 1.32 -20.22 -4.61
C ASP A 94 2.75 -20.51 -5.09
N ALA A 95 3.51 -19.47 -5.43
CA ALA A 95 4.89 -19.62 -5.86
C ALA A 95 5.84 -20.13 -4.76
N LEU A 96 5.51 -19.85 -3.49
CA LEU A 96 6.24 -20.38 -2.33
C LEU A 96 5.74 -21.77 -1.90
N GLU A 97 4.66 -22.28 -2.51
CA GLU A 97 3.92 -23.47 -2.11
C GLU A 97 3.44 -23.41 -0.65
N ILE A 98 2.98 -22.22 -0.22
CA ILE A 98 2.36 -22.00 1.08
C ILE A 98 0.85 -22.15 0.90
N ALA A 99 0.22 -23.05 1.67
CA ALA A 99 -1.23 -23.18 1.66
C ALA A 99 -1.89 -21.90 2.18
N HIS A 100 -2.76 -21.30 1.39
CA HIS A 100 -3.50 -20.11 1.75
C HIS A 100 -4.96 -20.23 1.30
N GLU A 101 -5.84 -19.53 1.99
CA GLU A 101 -7.23 -19.38 1.60
C GLU A 101 -7.38 -18.34 0.48
N GLU A 102 -8.54 -18.31 -0.18
CA GLU A 102 -8.82 -17.36 -1.28
C GLU A 102 -8.73 -15.89 -0.84
N ASP A 103 -8.92 -15.61 0.46
CA ASP A 103 -8.85 -14.27 1.02
C ASP A 103 -7.41 -13.82 1.40
N GLY A 104 -6.41 -14.68 1.18
CA GLY A 104 -5.01 -14.43 1.51
C GLY A 104 -4.65 -14.73 2.97
N THR A 105 -5.53 -15.43 3.71
CA THR A 105 -5.21 -15.93 5.05
C THR A 105 -4.44 -17.25 4.99
N VAL A 106 -3.57 -17.46 5.97
CA VAL A 106 -2.73 -18.65 6.09
C VAL A 106 -2.96 -19.23 7.49
N GLU A 107 -3.29 -20.52 7.60
CA GLU A 107 -3.50 -21.17 8.90
C GLU A 107 -2.20 -21.27 9.71
N GLU A 108 -1.10 -21.62 9.03
CA GLU A 108 0.23 -21.72 9.62
C GLU A 108 1.26 -21.02 8.74
N LEU A 109 1.64 -19.79 9.14
CA LEU A 109 2.70 -19.07 8.45
C LEU A 109 4.05 -19.71 8.82
N PRO A 110 4.84 -20.21 7.86
CA PRO A 110 6.13 -20.79 8.17
C PRO A 110 7.05 -19.73 8.77
N ALA A 111 7.90 -20.12 9.72
CA ALA A 111 8.82 -19.21 10.41
C ALA A 111 9.78 -18.48 9.46
N SER A 112 10.03 -19.05 8.28
CA SER A 112 10.79 -18.40 7.20
C SER A 112 10.33 -18.95 5.85
N PRO A 113 10.21 -18.10 4.81
CA PRO A 113 9.94 -18.57 3.46
C PRO A 113 11.12 -19.43 2.93
N PRO A 114 10.86 -20.45 2.11
CA PRO A 114 11.92 -21.27 1.52
C PRO A 114 12.82 -20.40 0.63
N LYS A 115 14.06 -20.14 1.08
CA LYS A 115 14.97 -19.19 0.41
C LYS A 115 15.18 -19.48 -1.08
N GLU A 116 15.18 -20.75 -1.45
CA GLU A 116 15.37 -21.21 -2.83
C GLU A 116 14.18 -20.84 -3.75
N LYS A 117 12.98 -20.66 -3.18
CA LYS A 117 11.74 -20.32 -3.91
C LYS A 117 11.48 -18.82 -3.97
N ILE A 118 12.15 -18.02 -3.14
CA ILE A 118 11.93 -16.56 -3.10
C ILE A 118 12.27 -15.92 -4.45
N ALA A 119 13.48 -16.13 -4.98
CA ALA A 119 13.87 -15.49 -6.24
C ALA A 119 12.97 -15.89 -7.42
N PRO A 120 12.65 -17.19 -7.64
CA PRO A 120 11.67 -17.58 -8.65
C PRO A 120 10.27 -16.98 -8.44
N ALA A 121 9.81 -16.86 -7.19
CA ALA A 121 8.52 -16.24 -6.88
C ALA A 121 8.50 -14.75 -7.24
N VAL A 122 9.57 -14.02 -6.92
CA VAL A 122 9.71 -12.60 -7.30
C VAL A 122 9.76 -12.45 -8.81
N ASP A 123 10.52 -13.29 -9.53
CA ASP A 123 10.60 -13.25 -10.99
C ASP A 123 9.23 -13.48 -11.64
N LYS A 124 8.43 -14.41 -11.10
CA LYS A 124 7.04 -14.64 -11.56
C LYS A 124 6.17 -13.40 -11.35
N LEU A 125 6.22 -12.80 -10.15
CA LEU A 125 5.44 -11.59 -9.87
C LEU A 125 5.84 -10.41 -10.75
N LEU A 126 7.14 -10.20 -11.00
CA LEU A 126 7.64 -9.14 -11.86
C LEU A 126 7.24 -9.32 -13.33
N ALA A 127 6.92 -10.54 -13.77
CA ALA A 127 6.42 -10.80 -15.11
C ALA A 127 4.92 -10.47 -15.26
N GLU A 128 4.13 -10.61 -14.19
CA GLU A 128 2.67 -10.48 -14.22
C GLU A 128 2.18 -9.11 -13.71
N TYR A 129 2.92 -8.48 -12.79
CA TYR A 129 2.53 -7.25 -12.10
C TYR A 129 3.49 -6.09 -12.36
N PRO A 130 3.04 -4.82 -12.20
CA PRO A 130 3.93 -3.67 -12.28
C PRO A 130 5.05 -3.77 -11.24
N ALA A 131 6.30 -3.60 -11.68
CA ALA A 131 7.48 -3.76 -10.81
C ALA A 131 7.43 -2.87 -9.56
N GLU A 132 6.86 -1.67 -9.67
CA GLU A 132 6.70 -0.78 -8.52
C GLU A 132 5.70 -1.33 -7.49
N THR A 133 4.60 -1.93 -7.92
CA THR A 133 3.62 -2.57 -7.03
C THR A 133 4.24 -3.77 -6.32
N VAL A 134 5.03 -4.58 -7.04
CA VAL A 134 5.78 -5.71 -6.45
C VAL A 134 6.78 -5.21 -5.41
N ALA A 135 7.52 -4.13 -5.71
CA ALA A 135 8.49 -3.52 -4.79
C ALA A 135 7.86 -2.83 -3.56
N VAL A 136 6.60 -2.41 -3.65
CA VAL A 136 5.85 -1.90 -2.48
C VAL A 136 5.43 -3.05 -1.56
N TYR A 137 5.24 -4.25 -2.11
CA TYR A 137 4.78 -5.43 -1.39
C TYR A 137 5.91 -6.18 -0.66
N LEU A 138 7.07 -6.33 -1.30
CA LEU A 138 8.22 -7.15 -0.86
C LEU A 138 9.35 -6.31 -0.25
#